data_AF-A0A1F7BN04-F1
#
_entry.id   AF-A0A1F7BN04-F1
#
_cell.length_a   1.000
_cell.length_b   1.000
_cell.length_c   1.000
_cell.angle_alpha   90.00
_cell.angle_beta   90.00
_cell.angle_gamma   90.00
#
_symmetry.space_group_name_H-M   'P 1'
#
loop_
_entity.id
_entity.type
_entity.pdbx_description
1 polymer ?
#
loop_
_entity_poly.entity_id
_entity_poly.type
_entity_poly.pdbx_seq_one_letter_code
_entity_poly.pdbx_strand_id
1 'polypeptide(L)'
;MPIELTPTQLTLAETLSQHAKDACDLVGLKHQKCEPQHFYLTVHRYYGRIQGMSSEVDRCIDWCMSKGKLVFTAQRFGNWCQKKAKWDREEEIKKQDLLSQKRGYDALRTR
;
A
#
# COMPACT_ATOMS: atom_id res chain seq x y z
N MET A 1 11.96 10.09 18.18
CA MET A 1 10.88 11.09 18.15
C MET A 1 9.55 10.36 18.24
N PRO A 2 8.61 10.78 19.11
CA PRO A 2 7.26 10.24 19.08
C PRO A 2 6.66 10.52 17.71
N ILE A 3 6.02 9.54 17.11
CA ILE A 3 5.27 9.73 15.87
C ILE A 3 3.95 10.36 16.28
N GLU A 4 3.76 11.65 16.00
CA GLU A 4 2.48 12.32 16.21
C GLU A 4 1.58 12.03 15.01
N LEU A 5 0.50 11.29 15.27
CA LEU A 5 -0.53 10.99 14.28
C LEU A 5 -1.69 11.96 14.48
N THR A 6 -2.28 12.40 13.37
CA THR A 6 -3.56 13.12 13.43
C THR A 6 -4.68 12.17 13.88
N PRO A 7 -5.81 12.68 14.41
CA PRO A 7 -6.95 11.83 14.78
C PRO A 7 -7.41 10.91 13.64
N THR A 8 -7.44 11.41 12.40
CA THR A 8 -7.79 10.61 11.22
C THR A 8 -6.79 9.48 10.95
N GLN A 9 -5.50 9.74 11.17
CA GLN A 9 -4.46 8.73 11.00
C GLN A 9 -4.53 7.66 12.10
N LEU A 10 -4.91 8.02 13.32
CA LEU A 10 -5.17 7.07 14.40
C LEU A 10 -6.35 6.15 14.05
N THR A 11 -7.48 6.72 13.64
CA THR A 11 -8.65 5.93 13.19
C THR A 11 -8.30 5.02 12.02
N LEU A 12 -7.47 5.50 11.09
CA LEU A 12 -7.00 4.66 10.00
C LEU A 12 -6.14 3.50 10.49
N ALA A 13 -5.24 3.72 11.44
CA ALA A 13 -4.42 2.65 12.01
C ALA A 13 -5.26 1.59 12.74
N GLU A 14 -6.30 2.01 13.47
CA GLU A 14 -7.28 1.11 14.09
C GLU A 14 -8.02 0.28 13.04
N THR A 15 -8.52 0.95 11.99
CA THR A 15 -9.21 0.31 10.87
C THR A 15 -8.33 -0.72 10.19
N LEU A 16 -7.07 -0.37 9.87
CA LEU A 16 -6.13 -1.28 9.23
C LEU A 16 -5.76 -2.47 10.12
N SER A 17 -5.64 -2.24 11.43
CA SER A 17 -5.40 -3.30 12.40
C SER A 17 -6.54 -4.32 12.40
N GLN A 18 -7.79 -3.85 12.52
CA GLN A 18 -8.97 -4.72 12.54
C GLN A 18 -9.11 -5.46 11.21
N HIS A 19 -9.06 -4.73 10.10
CA HIS A 19 -9.17 -5.29 8.75
C HIS A 19 -8.11 -6.34 8.47
N ALA A 20 -6.86 -6.12 8.88
CA ALA A 20 -5.79 -7.08 8.71
C ALA A 20 -6.02 -8.38 9.51
N LYS A 21 -6.53 -8.29 10.74
CA LYS A 21 -6.85 -9.46 11.57
C LYS A 21 -7.96 -10.27 10.90
N ASP A 22 -9.05 -9.61 10.54
CA ASP A 22 -10.22 -10.25 9.91
C ASP A 22 -9.85 -10.91 8.58
N ALA A 23 -9.10 -10.22 7.72
CA ALA A 23 -8.64 -10.75 6.44
C ALA A 23 -7.70 -11.95 6.62
N CYS A 24 -6.78 -11.89 7.60
CA CYS A 24 -5.89 -13.02 7.91
C CYS A 24 -6.66 -14.25 8.37
N ASP A 25 -7.64 -14.07 9.25
CA ASP A 25 -8.48 -15.16 9.77
C ASP A 25 -9.32 -15.80 8.64
N LEU A 26 -9.86 -14.98 7.73
CA LEU A 26 -10.62 -15.46 6.58
C LEU A 26 -9.79 -16.37 5.66
N VAL A 27 -8.51 -16.05 5.44
CA VAL A 27 -7.64 -16.83 4.55
C VAL A 27 -6.81 -17.91 5.28
N GLY A 28 -7.02 -18.09 6.59
CA GLY A 28 -6.31 -19.08 7.41
C GLY A 28 -4.83 -18.74 7.65
N LEU A 29 -4.46 -17.46 7.59
CA LEU A 29 -3.10 -16.98 7.76
C LEU A 29 -2.93 -16.41 9.17
N LYS A 30 -1.83 -16.72 9.87
CA LYS A 30 -1.64 -16.23 11.23
C LYS A 30 -1.29 -14.75 11.21
N HIS A 31 -1.89 -13.95 12.08
CA HIS A 31 -1.50 -12.55 12.25
C HIS A 31 -0.58 -12.36 13.47
N GLN A 32 0.48 -11.57 13.33
CA GLN A 32 1.37 -11.20 14.44
C GLN A 32 1.71 -9.72 14.39
N LYS A 33 1.77 -9.06 15.57
CA LYS A 33 2.06 -7.61 15.67
C LYS A 33 1.12 -6.80 14.77
N CYS A 34 -0.17 -7.10 14.86
CA CYS A 34 -1.23 -6.44 14.09
C CYS A 34 -2.06 -5.47 14.95
N GLU A 35 -1.58 -5.08 16.14
CA GLU A 35 -2.20 -3.99 16.90
C GLU A 35 -2.04 -2.63 16.21
N PRO A 36 -2.94 -1.65 16.44
CA PRO A 36 -2.94 -0.37 15.75
C PRO A 36 -1.57 0.33 15.77
N GLN A 37 -0.88 0.31 16.91
CA GLN A 37 0.44 0.93 17.07
C GLN A 37 1.50 0.44 16.09
N HIS A 38 1.38 -0.80 15.59
CA HIS A 38 2.33 -1.35 14.64
C HIS A 38 2.14 -0.79 13.22
N PHE A 39 0.98 -0.19 12.96
CA PHE A 39 0.68 0.50 11.70
C PHE A 39 1.04 1.99 11.74
N TYR A 40 1.29 2.58 12.91
CA TYR A 40 1.50 4.02 13.08
C TYR A 40 2.58 4.59 12.17
N LEU A 41 3.74 3.93 12.10
CA LEU A 41 4.83 4.38 11.22
C LEU A 41 4.44 4.29 9.74
N THR A 42 3.74 3.23 9.35
CA THR A 42 3.27 3.02 7.97
C THR A 42 2.24 4.07 7.60
N VAL A 43 1.25 4.31 8.45
CA VAL A 43 0.23 5.34 8.25
C VAL A 43 0.88 6.72 8.18
N HIS A 44 1.71 7.10 9.15
CA HIS A 44 2.39 8.41 9.14
C HIS A 44 3.17 8.65 7.84
N ARG A 45 3.86 7.62 7.31
CA ARG A 45 4.70 7.74 6.11
C ARG A 45 3.93 7.75 4.79
N TYR A 46 2.82 7.01 4.72
CA TYR A 46 2.13 6.71 3.47
C TYR A 46 0.70 7.23 3.39
N TYR A 47 0.17 7.82 4.47
CA TYR A 47 -1.12 8.51 4.45
C TYR A 47 -1.14 9.57 3.35
N GLY A 48 -2.18 9.53 2.51
CA GLY A 48 -2.33 10.40 1.34
C GLY A 48 -1.43 10.06 0.14
N ARG A 49 -0.39 9.23 0.32
CA ARG A 49 0.49 8.75 -0.76
C ARG A 49 0.00 7.44 -1.36
N ILE A 50 -0.62 6.59 -0.54
CA ILE A 50 -1.24 5.34 -0.98
C ILE A 50 -2.74 5.50 -0.77
N GLN A 51 -3.47 5.54 -1.88
CA GLN A 51 -4.92 5.58 -1.84
C GLN A 51 -5.47 4.17 -1.55
N GLY A 52 -6.48 4.08 -0.69
CA GLY A 52 -7.12 2.80 -0.35
C GLY A 52 -6.21 1.86 0.45
N MET A 53 -5.61 2.33 1.55
CA MET A 53 -4.69 1.49 2.33
C MET A 53 -5.31 0.16 2.80
N SER A 54 -6.62 0.08 3.06
CA SER A 54 -7.28 -1.17 3.43
C SER A 54 -7.27 -2.20 2.30
N SER A 55 -7.54 -1.79 1.05
CA SER A 55 -7.45 -2.71 -0.09
C SER A 55 -6.02 -3.12 -0.40
N GLU A 56 -5.04 -2.27 -0.06
CA GLU A 56 -3.62 -2.65 -0.10
C GLU A 56 -3.23 -3.66 0.99
N VAL A 57 -3.94 -3.72 2.11
CA VAL A 57 -3.75 -4.79 3.10
C VAL A 57 -4.15 -6.13 2.49
N ASP A 58 -5.31 -6.19 1.82
CA ASP A 58 -5.77 -7.41 1.13
C ASP A 58 -4.75 -7.86 0.08
N ARG A 59 -4.28 -6.93 -0.77
CA ARG A 59 -3.24 -7.23 -1.77
C ARG A 59 -1.93 -7.70 -1.14
N CYS A 60 -1.56 -7.15 0.01
CA CYS A 60 -0.39 -7.60 0.75
C CYS A 60 -0.60 -9.02 1.31
N ILE A 61 -1.80 -9.37 1.77
CA ILE A 61 -2.15 -10.71 2.26
C ILE A 61 -2.16 -11.71 1.11
N ASP A 62 -2.79 -11.39 -0.02
CA ASP A 62 -2.76 -12.20 -1.25
C ASP A 62 -1.33 -12.46 -1.71
N TRP A 63 -0.49 -11.41 -1.67
CA TRP A 63 0.92 -11.56 -1.98
C TRP A 63 1.62 -12.49 -0.98
N CYS A 64 1.33 -12.38 0.32
CA CYS A 64 1.86 -13.31 1.34
C CYS A 64 1.46 -14.76 1.05
N MET A 65 0.19 -15.00 0.70
CA MET A 65 -0.33 -16.31 0.31
C MET A 65 0.40 -16.85 -0.93
N SER A 66 0.54 -16.03 -1.98
CA SER A 66 1.24 -16.43 -3.21
C SER A 66 2.72 -16.78 -3.01
N LYS A 67 3.32 -16.28 -1.92
CA LYS A 67 4.71 -16.55 -1.53
C LYS A 67 4.83 -17.64 -0.45
N GLY A 68 3.75 -18.36 -0.15
CA GLY A 68 3.71 -19.42 0.85
C GLY A 68 4.06 -18.93 2.26
N LYS A 69 3.75 -17.66 2.58
CA LYS A 69 3.96 -17.14 3.94
C LYS A 69 2.83 -17.60 4.83
N LEU A 70 3.19 -18.03 6.04
CA LEU A 70 2.23 -18.50 7.05
C LEU A 70 1.79 -17.39 8.01
N VAL A 71 2.48 -16.24 7.98
CA VAL A 71 2.30 -15.16 8.96
C VAL A 71 2.32 -13.79 8.29
N PHE A 72 1.30 -12.99 8.58
CA PHE A 72 1.21 -11.58 8.23
C PHE A 72 1.61 -10.72 9.43
N THR A 73 2.26 -9.60 9.15
CA THR A 73 2.63 -8.61 10.17
C THR A 73 2.47 -7.20 9.62
N ALA A 74 2.17 -6.23 10.49
CA ALA A 74 2.10 -4.82 10.09
C ALA A 74 3.41 -4.31 9.45
N GLN A 75 4.56 -4.89 9.82
CA GLN A 75 5.84 -4.59 9.19
C GLN A 75 5.90 -5.07 7.73
N ARG A 76 5.34 -6.24 7.41
CA ARG A 76 5.23 -6.70 6.00
C ARG A 76 4.39 -5.74 5.19
N PHE A 77 3.28 -5.27 5.76
CA PHE A 77 2.46 -4.26 5.13
C PHE A 77 3.20 -2.93 4.94
N GLY A 78 4.01 -2.48 5.91
CA GLY A 78 4.89 -1.32 5.73
C GLY A 78 5.86 -1.47 4.56
N ASN A 79 6.47 -2.64 4.40
CA ASN A 79 7.35 -2.95 3.27
C ASN A 79 6.58 -3.03 1.94
N TRP A 80 5.34 -3.53 1.97
CA TRP A 80 4.45 -3.53 0.82
C TRP A 80 4.15 -2.11 0.36
N CYS A 81 3.74 -1.24 1.27
CA CYS A 81 3.49 0.18 1.01
C CYS A 81 4.71 0.88 0.40
N GLN A 82 5.92 0.59 0.89
CA GLN A 82 7.14 1.12 0.29
C GLN A 82 7.32 0.71 -1.17
N LYS A 83 7.07 -0.57 -1.50
CA LYS A 83 7.16 -1.08 -2.87
C LYS A 83 6.06 -0.49 -3.75
N LYS A 84 4.83 -0.45 -3.24
CA LYS A 84 3.67 0.11 -3.93
C LYS A 84 3.91 1.56 -4.33
N ALA A 85 4.38 2.40 -3.39
CA ALA A 85 4.72 3.79 -3.69
C ALA A 85 5.82 3.95 -4.74
N LYS A 86 6.75 3.00 -4.84
CA LYS A 86 7.77 2.98 -5.91
C LYS A 86 7.14 2.60 -7.25
N TRP A 87 6.31 1.54 -7.28
CA TRP A 87 5.62 1.08 -8.49
C TRP A 87 4.68 2.14 -9.05
N ASP A 88 3.91 2.83 -8.20
CA ASP A 88 2.99 3.88 -8.62
C ASP A 88 3.73 5.03 -9.32
N ARG A 89 4.89 5.44 -8.79
CA ARG A 89 5.75 6.44 -9.45
C ARG A 89 6.29 5.96 -10.79
N GLU A 90 6.73 4.71 -10.87
CA GLU A 90 7.24 4.14 -12.13
C GLU A 90 6.12 4.05 -13.19
N GLU A 91 4.89 3.72 -12.80
CA GLU A 91 3.73 3.72 -13.68
C GLU A 91 3.35 5.13 -14.15
N GLU A 92 3.40 6.13 -13.27
CA GLU A 92 3.16 7.53 -13.64
C GLU A 92 4.17 8.02 -14.68
N ILE A 93 5.47 7.72 -14.50
CA ILE A 93 6.52 8.06 -15.46
C ILE A 93 6.24 7.39 -16.81
N LYS A 94 5.95 6.08 -16.82
CA LYS A 94 5.62 5.35 -18.06
C LYS A 94 4.41 5.93 -18.78
N LYS A 95 3.37 6.32 -18.03
CA LYS A 95 2.17 6.97 -18.62
C LYS A 95 2.53 8.33 -19.24
N GLN A 96 3.38 9.12 -18.57
CA GLN A 96 3.84 10.40 -19.12
C GLN A 96 4.71 10.22 -20.38
N ASP A 97 5.57 9.21 -20.41
CA ASP A 97 6.38 8.88 -21.59
C ASP A 97 5.51 8.47 -22.77
N LEU A 98 4.52 7.60 -22.56
CA LEU A 98 3.56 7.18 -23.58
C LEU A 98 2.74 8.35 -24.12
N LEU A 99 2.27 9.25 -23.24
CA LEU A 99 1.55 10.45 -23.64
C LEU A 99 2.44 11.40 -24.45
N SER A 100 3.72 11.54 -24.09
CA SER A 100 4.67 12.39 -24.79
C SER A 100 5.02 11.83 -26.18
N GLN A 101 5.22 10.52 -26.30
CA GLN A 101 5.42 9.85 -27.59
C GLN A 101 4.20 9.97 -28.50
N LYS A 102 2.98 9.79 -27.96
CA LYS A 102 1.74 9.93 -28.73
C LYS A 102 1.58 11.36 -29.28
N ARG A 103 1.86 12.38 -28.46
CA ARG A 103 1.87 13.79 -28.91
C ARG A 103 2.93 14.05 -30.00
N GLY A 104 4.13 13.47 -29.87
CA GLY A 104 5.17 13.57 -30.89
C GLY A 104 4.76 12.92 -32.22
N TYR A 105 4.06 11.79 -32.18
CA TYR A 105 3.57 11.08 -33.36
C TYR A 105 2.44 11.85 -34.07
N ASP A 106 1.49 12.42 -33.30
CA ASP A 106 0.40 13.23 -33.84
C ASP A 106 0.90 14.53 -34.50
N ALA A 107 1.97 15.14 -33.96
CA ALA A 107 2.62 16.32 -34.54
C ALA A 107 3.41 16.04 -35.83
N LEU A 108 3.92 14.81 -36.01
CA LEU A 108 4.60 14.37 -37.23
C LEU A 108 3.62 13.99 -38.35
N ARG A 109 2.42 13.53 -38.00
CA ARG A 109 1.38 13.10 -38.95
C ARG A 109 0.57 14.27 -39.55
N THR A 110 0.67 15.45 -38.96
CA THR A 110 -0.01 16.68 -39.41
C THR A 110 0.87 17.61 -40.26
N ARG A 111 2.08 17.15 -40.63
CA ARG A 111 2.94 17.76 -41.66
C ARG A 111 2.91 16.91 -42.93
#